data_AF-A0A935DYV3-F1
#
_entry.id   AF-A0A935DYV3-F1
#
_cell.length_a   1.000
_cell.length_b   1.000
_cell.length_c   1.000
_cell.angle_alpha   90.00
_cell.angle_beta   90.00
_cell.angle_gamma   90.00
#
_symmetry.space_group_name_H-M   'P 1'
#
loop_
_entity.id
_entity.type
_entity.pdbx_description
1 polymer ?
#
loop_
_entity_poly.entity_id
_entity_poly.type
_entity_poly.pdbx_seq_one_letter_code
_entity_poly.pdbx_strand_id
1 'polypeptide(L)' 'MSTVKQEIAGLVVKKVKGITQPQAEQAVEVVLDFVEKKLPPNIGSKLDAILAGNIDLSDGIGLDDAAGLLGGLLGDKK' A
#
# COMPACT_ATOMS: atom_id res chain seq x y z
N MET A 1 12.18 -6.13 -6.54
CA MET A 1 11.40 -6.51 -5.34
C MET A 1 10.77 -5.23 -4.83
N SER A 2 9.44 -5.16 -4.72
CA SER A 2 8.73 -3.91 -4.43
C SER A 2 9.15 -3.31 -3.09
N THR A 3 9.67 -2.08 -3.13
CA THR A 3 10.06 -1.27 -1.97
C THR A 3 8.90 -1.12 -0.99
N VAL A 4 7.68 -0.91 -1.49
CA VAL A 4 6.47 -0.68 -0.69
C VAL A 4 6.11 -1.86 0.22
N LYS A 5 6.17 -3.11 -0.26
CA LYS A 5 5.86 -4.30 0.59
C LYS A 5 6.83 -4.41 1.77
N GLN A 6 8.12 -4.14 1.52
CA GLN A 6 9.13 -4.19 2.57
C GLN A 6 9.05 -3.01 3.54
N GLU A 7 8.64 -1.83 3.08
CA GLU A 7 8.38 -0.68 3.95
C GLU A 7 7.21 -0.94 4.90
N ILE A 8 6.11 -1.51 4.38
CA ILE A 8 4.96 -1.89 5.22
C ILE A 8 5.37 -3.00 6.20
N ALA A 9 6.10 -4.03 5.76
CA ALA A 9 6.61 -5.07 6.65
C ALA A 9 7.53 -4.50 7.73
N GLY A 10 8.41 -3.55 7.40
CA GLY A 10 9.26 -2.86 8.35
C GLY A 10 8.48 -2.02 9.38
N LEU A 11 7.37 -1.40 8.96
CA LEU A 11 6.45 -0.72 9.88
C LEU A 11 5.76 -1.72 10.82
N VAL A 12 5.33 -2.86 10.31
CA VAL A 12 4.72 -3.93 11.11
C VAL A 12 5.72 -4.46 12.15
N VAL A 13 6.97 -4.72 11.77
CA VAL A 13 8.02 -5.12 12.72
C VAL A 13 8.26 -4.07 13.81
N LYS A 14 8.27 -2.78 13.45
CA LYS A 14 8.44 -1.69 14.43
C LYS A 14 7.25 -1.56 15.40
N LYS A 15 6.03 -1.85 14.94
CA LYS A 15 4.80 -1.63 15.71
C LYS A 15 4.32 -2.87 16.45
N VAL A 16 4.61 -4.06 15.94
CA VAL A 16 4.18 -5.34 16.49
C VAL A 16 5.35 -5.96 17.24
N LYS A 17 5.26 -5.95 18.57
CA LYS A 17 6.34 -6.44 19.42
C LYS A 17 6.48 -7.96 19.27
N GLY A 18 7.69 -8.41 18.94
CA GLY A 18 8.03 -9.84 18.86
C GLY A 18 7.75 -10.52 17.52
N ILE A 19 7.36 -9.78 16.48
CA ILE A 19 7.27 -10.32 15.12
C ILE A 19 8.64 -10.26 14.44
N THR A 20 8.98 -11.29 13.67
CA THR A 20 10.19 -11.30 12.83
C THR A 20 9.89 -10.69 11.45
N GLN A 21 10.92 -10.18 10.77
CA GLN A 21 10.77 -9.61 9.42
C GLN A 21 10.06 -10.57 8.43
N PRO A 22 10.40 -11.88 8.37
CA PRO A 22 9.72 -12.81 7.47
C PRO A 22 8.23 -13.01 7.81
N GLN A 23 7.89 -13.02 9.10
CA GLN A 23 6.50 -13.13 9.55
C GLN A 23 5.69 -11.87 9.21
N ALA A 24 6.32 -10.69 9.29
CA ALA A 24 5.69 -9.44 8.90
C ALA A 24 5.45 -9.39 7.38
N GLU A 25 6.38 -9.86 6.56
CA GLU A 25 6.21 -9.94 5.11
C GLU A 25 5.05 -10.86 4.73
N GLN A 26 4.97 -12.05 5.33
CA GLN A 26 3.84 -12.97 5.13
C GLN A 26 2.51 -12.36 5.56
N ALA A 27 2.47 -11.68 6.70
CA ALA A 27 1.25 -11.02 7.17
C ALA A 27 0.78 -9.92 6.22
N VAL A 28 1.72 -9.11 5.71
CA VAL A 28 1.44 -8.04 4.74
C VAL A 28 0.93 -8.63 3.43
N GLU A 29 1.53 -9.73 2.95
CA GLU A 29 1.09 -10.42 1.74
C GLU A 29 -0.37 -10.90 1.84
N VAL A 30 -0.74 -11.56 2.94
CA VAL A 30 -2.12 -12.03 3.16
C VAL A 30 -3.13 -10.89 3.17
N VAL A 31 -2.77 -9.75 3.77
CA VAL A 31 -3.64 -8.56 3.82
C VAL A 31 -3.79 -7.93 2.44
N LEU A 32 -2.68 -7.79 1.71
CA LEU A 32 -2.71 -7.24 0.35
C LEU A 32 -3.55 -8.09 -0.59
N ASP A 33 -3.38 -9.42 -0.55
CA ASP A 33 -4.19 -10.38 -1.30
C ASP A 33 -5.69 -10.25 -1.00
N PHE A 34 -6.03 -10.08 0.29
CA PHE A 34 -7.42 -9.90 0.69
C PHE A 34 -8.00 -8.59 0.17
N VAL A 35 -7.23 -7.50 0.28
CA VAL A 35 -7.64 -6.17 -0.19
C VAL A 35 -7.81 -6.19 -1.71
N GLU A 36 -6.87 -6.78 -2.46
CA GLU A 36 -6.95 -6.90 -3.91
C GLU A 36 -8.21 -7.67 -4.35
N LYS A 37 -8.53 -8.79 -3.69
CA LYS A 37 -9.74 -9.60 -3.96
C LYS A 37 -11.05 -8.89 -3.61
N LYS A 38 -11.01 -7.91 -2.70
CA LYS A 38 -12.20 -7.17 -2.23
C LYS A 38 -12.36 -5.82 -2.89
N LEU A 39 -11.31 -5.29 -3.51
CA LEU A 39 -11.37 -4.02 -4.20
C LEU A 39 -12.07 -4.19 -5.55
N PRO A 40 -13.00 -3.28 -5.90
CA PRO A 40 -13.53 -3.25 -7.24
C PRO A 40 -12.41 -2.94 -8.25
N PRO A 41 -12.51 -3.45 -9.50
CA PRO A 41 -11.41 -3.46 -10.46
C PRO A 41 -10.85 -2.08 -10.80
N ASN A 42 -11.64 -1.02 -10.64
CA ASN A 42 -11.21 0.37 -10.80
C ASN A 42 -10.21 0.85 -9.72
N ILE A 43 -10.14 0.18 -8.57
CA ILE A 43 -9.21 0.48 -7.48
C ILE A 43 -8.06 -0.55 -7.45
N GLY A 44 -8.33 -1.81 -7.79
CA GLY A 44 -7.30 -2.86 -7.87
C GLY A 44 -6.12 -2.47 -8.78
N SER A 45 -6.40 -2.00 -10.00
CA SER A 45 -5.33 -1.56 -10.92
C SER A 45 -4.50 -0.37 -10.43
N LYS A 46 -5.05 0.45 -9.51
CA LYS A 46 -4.33 1.58 -8.89
C LYS A 46 -3.48 1.09 -7.72
N LEU A 47 -3.98 0.14 -6.95
CA LEU A 47 -3.24 -0.51 -5.87
C LEU A 47 -2.05 -1.29 -6.44
N ASP A 48 -2.23 -2.02 -7.53
CA ASP A 48 -1.16 -2.68 -8.27
C ASP A 48 -0.08 -1.68 -8.72
N ALA A 49 -0.47 -0.52 -9.24
CA ALA A 49 0.49 0.51 -9.67
C ALA A 49 1.33 1.05 -8.49
N ILE A 50 0.72 1.25 -7.31
CA ILE A 50 1.40 1.63 -6.08
C ILE A 50 2.34 0.50 -5.61
N LEU A 51 1.83 -0.73 -5.55
CA LEU A 51 2.54 -1.92 -5.07
C LEU A 51 3.69 -2.35 -5.98
N ALA A 52 3.56 -2.12 -7.29
CA ALA A 52 4.61 -2.36 -8.26
C ALA A 52 5.76 -1.36 -8.15
N GLY A 53 5.61 -0.30 -7.35
CA GLY A 53 6.58 0.81 -7.33
C GLY A 53 6.58 1.60 -8.65
N ASN A 54 5.54 1.45 -9.47
CA ASN A 54 5.32 2.23 -10.69
C ASN A 54 4.85 3.66 -10.39
N ILE A 55 4.69 3.98 -9.10
CA ILE A 55 4.54 5.34 -8.60
C ILE A 55 5.81 5.64 -7.82
N ASP A 56 6.67 6.45 -8.43
CA ASP A 56 7.89 6.93 -7.81
C ASP A 56 7.50 7.96 -6.74
N LEU A 57 7.25 7.48 -5.52
CA LEU A 57 6.97 8.28 -4.33
C LEU A 57 8.19 9.15 -3.91
N SER A 58 9.35 8.92 -4.53
CA SER A 58 10.56 9.72 -4.33
C SER A 58 10.64 10.95 -5.24
N ASP A 59 9.89 11.02 -6.34
CA ASP A 59 10.05 12.10 -7.34
C ASP A 59 9.08 13.28 -7.15
N GLY A 60 8.64 13.50 -5.91
CA GLY A 60 7.93 14.72 -5.50
C GLY A 60 6.41 14.61 -5.39
N ILE A 61 5.81 13.44 -5.66
CA ILE A 61 4.45 13.15 -5.20
C ILE A 61 4.56 12.69 -3.75
N GLY A 62 4.60 13.66 -2.85
CA GLY A 62 4.60 13.40 -1.42
C GLY A 62 3.38 12.55 -1.03
N LEU A 63 3.47 11.85 0.09
CA LEU A 63 2.33 11.13 0.67
C LEU A 63 1.09 12.04 0.83
N ASP A 64 1.28 13.35 0.96
CA ASP A 64 0.26 14.40 0.90
C ASP A 64 -0.47 14.51 -0.45
N ASP A 65 0.22 14.41 -1.58
CA ASP A 65 -0.40 14.42 -2.92
C ASP A 65 -1.09 13.09 -3.22
N ALA A 66 -0.51 11.97 -2.77
CA ALA A 66 -1.18 10.67 -2.84
C ALA A 66 -2.45 10.65 -1.96
N ALA A 67 -2.39 11.23 -0.75
CA ALA A 67 -3.55 11.40 0.11
C ALA A 67 -4.57 12.39 -0.47
N GLY A 68 -4.14 13.44 -1.16
CA GLY A 68 -5.01 14.38 -1.89
C GLY A 68 -5.72 13.72 -3.07
N LEU A 69 -5.04 12.86 -3.82
CA LEU A 69 -5.63 12.06 -4.90
C LEU A 69 -6.63 11.03 -4.38
N LEU A 70 -6.31 10.35 -3.27
CA LEU A 70 -7.24 9.43 -2.62
C LEU A 70 -8.42 10.14 -1.96
N GLY A 71 -8.20 11.32 -1.35
CA GLY A 71 -9.24 12.15 -0.74
C GLY A 71 -10.18 12.77 -1.78
N GLY A 72 -9.66 13.21 -2.93
CA GLY A 72 -10.46 13.68 -4.06
C GLY A 72 -11.34 12.58 -4.65
N LEU A 73 -10.83 11.35 -4.74
CA LEU A 73 -11.61 10.19 -5.23
C LEU A 73 -12.67 9.68 -4.23
N LEU A 74 -12.49 9.94 -2.93
CA LEU A 74 -13.45 9.60 -1.87
C LEU A 74 -14.51 10.71 -1.66
N GLY A 75 -14.19 11.95 -2.05
CA GLY A 75 -15.08 13.10 -2.00
C GLY A 75 -15.99 13.27 -3.22
N ASP A 76 -15.66 12.65 -4.36
CA ASP A 76 -16.47 12.68 -5.57
C ASP A 76 -17.61 11.65 -5.49
N LYS A 77 -18.59 11.95 -4.63
CA LYS A 77 -19.90 11.32 -4.62
C LYS A 77 -20.97 12.41 -4.52
N LYS A 78 -21.19 13.12 -5.61
CA LYS A 78 -22.43 13.81 -5.94
C LYS A 78 -22.76 13.64 -7.41
#